data_AF-A0A5E4D638-F1
#
_entry.id   AF-A0A5E4D638-F1
#
_cell.length_a   1.000
_cell.length_b   1.000
_cell.length_c   1.000
_cell.angle_alpha   90.00
_cell.angle_beta   90.00
_cell.angle_gamma   90.00
#
_symmetry.space_group_name_H-M   'P 1'
#
loop_
_entity.id
_entity.type
_entity.pdbx_description
1 polymer ?
#
loop_
_entity_poly.entity_id
_entity_poly.type
_entity_poly.pdbx_seq_one_letter_code
_entity_poly.pdbx_strand_id
1 'polypeptide(L)'
;MAGKVMAAVIRSLNNYPFNFHGAKIITGQEEGAYGWITINYLLGHFVQKSKWYNQFFEGIKHKKNFGVLNLGSDSTQITFVPKNHTMESPENSLQFRLYGKDYYVYTHSFLCYGKDQALWQKLAKDIQVLSDGVLKDPCFHPGYEEVVTVKALYETPCTRRFKKILPFNEFQIHGTGNYKQCQQSILELFNTSYCPYSQCAFNGVFLPPFQGSFG
;
A
#
# COMPACT_ATOMS: atom_id res chain seq x y z
N MET A 1 1.30 -17.38 -15.97
CA MET A 1 2.23 -16.28 -16.36
C MET A 1 3.30 -16.05 -15.29
N ALA A 2 2.93 -15.78 -14.03
CA ALA A 2 3.88 -15.54 -12.93
C ALA A 2 5.00 -16.59 -12.81
N GLY A 3 4.69 -17.90 -12.82
CA GLY A 3 5.70 -18.95 -12.71
C GLY A 3 6.75 -18.95 -13.84
N LYS A 4 6.38 -18.57 -15.07
CA LYS A 4 7.33 -18.47 -16.19
C LYS A 4 8.30 -17.30 -15.99
N VAL A 5 7.80 -16.15 -15.54
CA VAL A 5 8.63 -14.97 -15.22
C VAL A 5 9.59 -15.31 -14.08
N MET A 6 9.10 -15.91 -12.99
CA MET A 6 9.95 -16.31 -11.86
C MET A 6 11.05 -17.29 -12.28
N ALA A 7 10.72 -18.28 -13.11
CA ALA A 7 11.72 -19.23 -13.63
C ALA A 7 12.78 -18.54 -14.50
N ALA A 8 12.40 -17.56 -15.31
CA ALA A 8 13.34 -16.77 -16.11
C ALA A 8 14.27 -15.92 -15.22
N VAL A 9 13.72 -15.27 -14.18
CA VAL A 9 14.50 -14.50 -13.20
C VAL A 9 15.50 -15.39 -12.48
N ILE A 10 15.06 -16.55 -11.96
CA ILE A 10 15.93 -17.52 -11.27
C ILE A 10 17.06 -17.97 -12.19
N ARG A 11 16.75 -18.32 -13.45
CA ARG A 11 17.76 -18.72 -14.43
C ARG A 11 18.80 -17.62 -14.67
N SER A 12 18.35 -16.37 -14.82
CA SER A 12 19.23 -15.23 -15.07
C SER A 12 20.14 -14.97 -13.87
N LEU A 13 19.58 -14.89 -12.66
CA LEU A 13 20.31 -14.55 -11.44
C LEU A 13 21.33 -15.63 -11.04
N ASN A 14 21.04 -16.91 -11.33
CA ASN A 14 21.98 -18.01 -11.12
C ASN A 14 23.25 -17.93 -11.98
N ASN A 15 23.26 -17.14 -13.06
CA ASN A 15 24.43 -17.02 -13.94
C ASN A 15 25.44 -15.96 -13.46
N TYR A 16 25.13 -15.22 -12.40
CA TYR A 16 26.03 -14.20 -11.83
C TYR A 16 26.85 -14.75 -10.66
N PRO A 17 28.05 -14.19 -10.37
CA PRO A 17 28.93 -14.68 -9.32
C PRO A 17 28.51 -14.23 -7.91
N PHE A 18 27.20 -14.20 -7.62
CA PHE A 18 26.64 -13.92 -6.31
C PHE A 18 26.07 -15.20 -5.69
N ASN A 19 26.07 -15.29 -4.36
CA ASN A 19 25.36 -16.36 -3.66
C ASN A 19 23.85 -16.11 -3.74
N PHE A 20 23.20 -16.60 -4.80
CA PHE A 20 21.78 -16.39 -5.03
C PHE A 20 20.92 -17.26 -4.10
N HIS A 21 20.06 -16.62 -3.31
CA HIS A 21 19.21 -17.28 -2.30
C HIS A 21 17.76 -17.54 -2.75
N GLY A 22 17.47 -17.40 -4.04
CA GLY A 22 16.14 -17.61 -4.60
C GLY A 22 15.38 -16.32 -4.90
N ALA A 23 14.27 -16.47 -5.64
CA ALA A 23 13.36 -15.39 -5.97
C ALA A 23 11.93 -15.81 -5.61
N LYS A 24 11.21 -14.95 -4.90
CA LYS A 24 9.81 -15.16 -4.50
C LYS A 24 9.02 -13.87 -4.60
N ILE A 25 7.70 -14.00 -4.75
CA ILE A 25 6.78 -12.89 -4.51
C ILE A 25 6.56 -12.83 -3.00
N ILE A 26 6.92 -11.70 -2.37
CA ILE A 26 6.70 -11.49 -0.94
C ILE A 26 5.23 -11.23 -0.66
N THR A 27 4.77 -11.58 0.53
CA THR A 27 3.41 -11.21 0.98
C THR A 27 3.36 -9.72 1.33
N GLY A 28 2.16 -9.13 1.31
CA GLY A 28 2.00 -7.73 1.71
C GLY A 28 2.38 -7.46 3.18
N GLN A 29 2.25 -8.47 4.04
CA GLN A 29 2.69 -8.40 5.44
C GLN A 29 4.22 -8.42 5.56
N GLU A 30 4.90 -9.26 4.78
CA GLU A 30 6.36 -9.25 4.68
C GLU A 30 6.86 -7.88 4.19
N GLU A 31 6.25 -7.33 3.14
CA GLU A 31 6.60 -6.02 2.60
C GLU A 31 6.48 -4.90 3.64
N GLY A 32 5.33 -4.82 4.33
CA GLY A 32 5.11 -3.83 5.39
C GLY A 32 6.05 -4.01 6.58
N ALA A 33 6.22 -5.25 7.06
CA ALA A 33 7.09 -5.55 8.19
C ALA A 33 8.56 -5.25 7.90
N TYR A 34 9.08 -5.63 6.73
CA TYR A 34 10.47 -5.33 6.37
C TYR A 34 10.72 -3.84 6.19
N GLY A 35 9.76 -3.07 5.66
CA GLY A 35 9.84 -1.60 5.66
C GLY A 35 9.92 -1.02 7.06
N TRP A 36 9.06 -1.49 7.97
CA TRP A 36 9.06 -1.10 9.37
C TRP A 36 10.36 -1.44 10.09
N ILE A 37 10.91 -2.64 9.86
CA ILE A 37 12.22 -3.05 10.39
C ILE A 37 13.31 -2.12 9.87
N THR A 38 13.31 -1.82 8.57
CA THR A 38 14.34 -0.98 7.94
C THR A 38 14.40 0.41 8.55
N ILE A 39 13.26 1.11 8.64
CA ILE A 39 13.20 2.47 9.21
C ILE A 39 13.61 2.46 10.68
N ASN A 40 13.08 1.53 11.48
CA ASN A 40 13.42 1.46 12.90
C ASN A 40 14.87 1.04 13.15
N TYR A 41 15.47 0.24 12.27
CA TYR A 41 16.88 -0.10 12.32
C TYR A 41 17.76 1.12 12.01
N LEU A 42 17.50 1.81 10.89
CA LEU A 42 18.28 2.98 10.46
C LEU A 42 18.22 4.13 11.47
N LEU A 43 17.08 4.32 12.12
CA LEU A 43 16.90 5.34 13.16
C LEU A 43 17.39 4.89 14.55
N GLY A 44 17.91 3.66 14.68
CA GLY A 44 18.46 3.13 15.93
C GLY A 44 17.41 2.85 17.01
N HIS A 45 16.16 2.60 16.64
CA HIS A 45 15.05 2.34 17.58
C HIS A 45 15.08 0.94 18.21
N PHE A 46 15.85 0.01 17.66
CA PHE A 46 15.99 -1.34 18.21
C PHE A 46 17.10 -1.50 19.25
N VAL A 47 18.05 -0.57 19.30
CA VAL A 47 19.20 -0.67 20.20
C VAL A 47 18.78 -0.29 21.62
N GLN A 48 18.78 -1.28 22.51
CA GLN A 48 18.72 -1.03 23.94
C GLN A 48 20.08 -0.45 24.36
N LYS A 49 20.13 0.85 24.69
CA LYS A 49 21.31 1.40 25.37
C LYS A 49 21.49 0.62 26.68
N SER A 50 22.70 0.15 26.92
CA SER A 50 23.07 -0.68 28.07
C SER A 50 22.71 -0.01 29.40
N LYS A 51 22.43 -0.83 30.44
CA LYS A 51 22.10 -0.34 31.80
C LYS A 51 23.14 0.66 32.34
N TRP A 52 24.43 0.45 32.05
CA TRP A 52 25.51 1.38 32.46
C TRP A 52 25.41 2.75 31.79
N TYR A 53 24.94 2.81 30.54
CA TYR A 53 24.74 4.06 29.79
C TYR A 53 23.46 4.80 30.26
N ASN A 54 22.41 4.07 30.59
CA ASN A 54 21.15 4.65 31.10
C ASN A 54 21.25 5.14 32.55
N GLN A 55 22.20 4.61 33.34
CA GLN A 55 22.44 5.03 34.73
C GLN A 55 23.24 6.34 34.83
N PHE A 56 24.05 6.68 33.82
CA PHE A 56 24.76 7.96 33.74
C PHE A 56 23.97 9.06 33.01
N PHE A 57 23.04 8.68 32.12
CA PHE A 57 22.17 9.60 31.39
C PHE A 57 20.70 9.31 31.72
N GLU A 58 20.29 9.62 32.96
CA GLU A 58 18.88 9.62 33.36
C GLU A 58 18.07 10.52 32.42
N GLY A 59 17.11 9.95 31.68
CA GLY A 59 16.13 10.71 30.90
C GLY A 59 15.90 10.26 29.46
N ILE A 60 16.67 9.30 28.92
CA ILE A 60 16.40 8.78 27.57
C ILE A 60 15.23 7.80 27.61
N LYS A 61 14.00 8.34 27.59
CA LYS A 61 12.77 7.58 27.35
C LYS A 61 13.00 6.64 26.16
N HIS A 62 12.62 5.36 26.30
CA HIS A 62 12.62 4.41 25.18
C HIS A 62 11.95 5.08 23.98
N LYS A 63 12.72 5.32 22.92
CA LYS A 63 12.18 5.96 21.71
C LYS A 63 11.06 5.06 21.20
N LYS A 64 9.84 5.59 21.13
CA LYS A 64 8.72 4.88 20.51
C LYS A 64 9.12 4.52 19.08
N ASN A 65 8.85 3.27 18.69
CA ASN A 65 9.07 2.84 17.32
C ASN A 65 8.22 3.69 16.37
N PHE A 66 8.79 3.99 15.21
CA PHE A 66 8.04 4.65 14.14
C PHE A 66 7.11 3.64 13.49
N GLY A 67 5.90 4.06 13.16
CA GLY A 67 5.10 3.43 12.11
C GLY A 67 5.67 3.75 10.74
N VAL A 68 5.28 2.97 9.74
CA VAL A 68 5.68 3.17 8.34
C VAL A 68 4.44 3.19 7.46
N LEU A 69 4.41 4.18 6.56
CA LEU A 69 3.46 4.27 5.46
C LEU A 69 4.21 4.07 4.15
N ASN A 70 3.89 3.01 3.42
CA ASN A 70 4.51 2.73 2.12
C ASN A 70 3.47 2.87 1.01
N LEU A 71 3.81 3.60 -0.06
CA LEU A 71 2.94 3.78 -1.22
C LEU A 71 3.68 3.35 -2.49
N GLY A 72 3.25 2.22 -3.04
CA GLY A 72 3.70 1.71 -4.33
C GLY A 72 2.74 2.06 -5.48
N SER A 73 3.04 1.49 -6.65
CA SER A 73 2.16 1.54 -7.83
C SER A 73 0.88 0.72 -7.64
N ASP A 74 1.01 -0.46 -7.04
CA ASP A 74 -0.06 -1.46 -6.99
C ASP A 74 -0.73 -1.62 -5.62
N SER A 75 0.02 -1.38 -4.54
CA SER A 75 -0.47 -1.46 -3.16
C SER A 75 0.05 -0.32 -2.31
N THR A 76 -0.58 -0.17 -1.15
CA THR A 76 -0.11 0.70 -0.07
C THR A 76 -0.15 -0.08 1.24
N GLN A 77 0.85 0.14 2.11
CA GLN A 77 0.98 -0.57 3.37
C GLN A 77 1.04 0.40 4.54
N ILE A 78 0.49 -0.03 5.66
CA ILE A 78 0.60 0.63 6.95
C ILE A 78 1.09 -0.38 7.97
N THR A 79 2.16 -0.05 8.69
CA THR A 79 2.76 -0.96 9.67
C THR A 79 3.21 -0.20 10.91
N PHE A 80 2.73 -0.58 12.10
CA PHE A 80 3.11 0.07 13.36
C PHE A 80 2.84 -0.82 14.58
N VAL A 81 3.40 -0.46 15.74
CA VAL A 81 3.11 -1.13 17.02
C VAL A 81 1.93 -0.41 17.70
N PRO A 82 0.73 -1.02 17.79
CA PRO A 82 -0.40 -0.42 18.48
C PRO A 82 -0.20 -0.40 20.01
N LYS A 83 -0.99 0.42 20.72
CA LYS A 83 -0.95 0.50 22.19
C LYS A 83 -1.48 -0.77 22.86
N ASN A 84 -2.53 -1.37 22.30
CA ASN A 84 -3.10 -2.63 22.78
C ASN A 84 -2.52 -3.78 21.94
N HIS A 85 -2.01 -4.82 22.60
CA HIS A 85 -1.44 -5.98 21.91
C HIS A 85 -2.51 -7.00 21.48
N THR A 86 -3.71 -6.95 22.08
CA THR A 86 -4.85 -7.76 21.64
C THR A 86 -5.49 -7.10 20.42
N MET A 87 -5.31 -7.70 19.24
CA MET A 87 -5.86 -7.19 17.99
C MET A 87 -7.21 -7.84 17.69
N GLU A 88 -8.19 -7.04 17.26
CA GLU A 88 -9.49 -7.53 16.79
C GLU A 88 -9.39 -8.29 15.45
N SER A 89 -8.30 -8.05 14.70
CA SER A 89 -7.93 -8.79 13.50
C SER A 89 -6.57 -9.50 13.68
N PRO A 90 -6.53 -10.71 14.28
CA PRO A 90 -5.30 -11.47 14.49
C PRO A 90 -4.51 -11.73 13.19
N GLU A 91 -5.19 -11.83 12.06
CA GLU A 91 -4.61 -12.01 10.73
C GLU A 91 -3.73 -10.85 10.28
N ASN A 92 -3.94 -9.63 10.82
CA ASN A 92 -3.10 -8.46 10.56
C ASN A 92 -2.03 -8.24 11.64
N SER A 93 -1.89 -9.19 12.58
CA SER A 93 -0.91 -9.15 13.66
C SER A 93 0.31 -9.97 13.30
N LEU A 94 1.50 -9.38 13.39
CA LEU A 94 2.77 -10.10 13.36
C LEU A 94 3.47 -10.00 14.70
N GLN A 95 3.98 -11.14 15.16
CA GLN A 95 4.83 -11.22 16.35
C GLN A 95 6.23 -11.65 15.96
N PHE A 96 7.23 -10.87 16.34
CA PHE A 96 8.62 -11.25 16.17
C PHE A 96 9.50 -10.65 17.27
N ARG A 97 10.66 -11.27 17.49
CA ARG A 97 11.65 -10.86 18.50
C ARG A 97 12.87 -10.25 17.84
N LEU A 98 13.17 -8.99 18.15
CA LEU A 98 14.33 -8.26 17.62
C LEU A 98 15.17 -7.74 18.78
N TYR A 99 16.46 -8.04 18.78
CA TYR A 99 17.43 -7.58 19.80
C TYR A 99 16.94 -7.82 21.24
N GLY A 100 16.39 -9.01 21.48
CA GLY A 100 15.93 -9.45 22.80
C GLY A 100 14.55 -8.95 23.23
N LYS A 101 13.86 -8.11 22.44
CA LYS A 101 12.52 -7.59 22.72
C LYS A 101 11.47 -8.14 21.75
N ASP A 102 10.32 -8.53 22.28
CA ASP A 102 9.16 -8.96 21.48
C ASP A 102 8.37 -7.75 20.98
N TYR A 103 7.94 -7.81 19.73
CA TYR A 103 7.14 -6.79 19.08
C TYR A 103 5.85 -7.41 18.56
N TYR A 104 4.73 -6.76 18.86
CA TYR A 104 3.41 -7.06 18.32
C TYR A 104 3.08 -5.94 17.34
N VAL A 105 3.21 -6.23 16.06
CA VAL A 105 3.15 -5.25 14.98
C VAL A 105 1.87 -5.47 14.19
N TYR A 106 1.05 -4.42 14.09
CA TYR A 106 -0.03 -4.40 13.12
C TYR A 106 0.56 -4.11 11.75
N THR A 107 0.20 -4.90 10.75
CA THR A 107 0.56 -4.66 9.36
C THR A 107 -0.60 -5.01 8.44
N HIS A 108 -0.90 -4.13 7.49
CA HIS A 108 -1.87 -4.42 6.45
C HIS A 108 -1.40 -3.84 5.11
N SER A 109 -1.70 -4.56 4.04
CA SER A 109 -1.40 -4.18 2.67
C SER A 109 -2.69 -4.10 1.85
N PHE A 110 -3.05 -2.89 1.45
CA PHE A 110 -4.21 -2.64 0.60
C PHE A 110 -3.82 -2.82 -0.86
N LEU A 111 -3.97 -4.05 -1.37
CA LEU A 111 -3.79 -4.35 -2.79
C LEU A 111 -4.80 -3.56 -3.64
N CYS A 112 -4.38 -3.12 -4.82
CA CYS A 112 -5.12 -2.23 -5.73
C CYS A 112 -5.22 -0.77 -5.28
N TYR A 113 -4.71 -0.42 -4.10
CA TYR A 113 -4.71 0.95 -3.57
C TYR A 113 -3.34 1.64 -3.66
N GLY A 114 -2.40 1.05 -4.40
CA GLY A 114 -1.24 1.80 -4.90
C GLY A 114 -1.68 2.86 -5.91
N LYS A 115 -0.86 3.89 -6.11
CA LYS A 115 -1.26 5.09 -6.87
C LYS A 115 -1.72 4.81 -8.30
N ASP A 116 -1.09 3.86 -8.99
CA ASP A 116 -1.37 3.57 -10.39
C ASP A 116 -2.64 2.72 -10.51
N GLN A 117 -2.77 1.70 -9.67
CA GLN A 117 -4.00 0.90 -9.64
C GLN A 117 -5.21 1.68 -9.14
N ALA A 118 -5.02 2.62 -8.20
CA ALA A 118 -6.08 3.54 -7.77
C ALA A 118 -6.53 4.45 -8.92
N LEU A 119 -5.59 4.96 -9.73
CA LEU A 119 -5.92 5.70 -10.96
C LEU A 119 -6.70 4.82 -11.93
N TRP A 120 -6.24 3.61 -12.23
CA TRP A 120 -6.96 2.67 -13.11
C TRP A 120 -8.38 2.38 -12.61
N GLN A 121 -8.54 2.16 -11.31
CA GLN A 121 -9.84 2.00 -10.68
C GLN A 121 -10.75 3.21 -10.87
N LYS A 122 -10.22 4.42 -10.66
CA LYS A 122 -10.93 5.69 -10.89
C LYS A 122 -11.38 5.81 -12.34
N LEU A 123 -10.47 5.62 -13.29
CA LEU A 123 -10.76 5.70 -14.73
C LEU A 123 -11.84 4.69 -15.14
N ALA A 124 -11.75 3.44 -14.66
CA ALA A 124 -12.73 2.39 -14.95
C ALA A 124 -14.11 2.69 -14.36
N LYS A 125 -14.15 3.29 -13.17
CA LYS A 125 -15.39 3.72 -12.51
C LYS A 125 -16.04 4.88 -13.28
N ASP A 126 -15.24 5.88 -13.63
CA ASP A 126 -15.71 7.17 -14.12
C ASP A 126 -16.06 7.13 -15.62
N ILE A 127 -15.41 6.29 -16.43
CA ILE A 127 -15.78 6.11 -17.85
C ILE A 127 -17.22 5.60 -18.00
N GLN A 128 -17.97 6.24 -18.88
CA GLN A 128 -19.38 5.93 -19.14
C GLN A 128 -19.61 5.46 -20.58
N VAL A 129 -20.66 4.67 -20.79
CA VAL A 129 -21.07 4.20 -22.14
C VAL A 129 -21.41 5.38 -23.06
N LEU A 130 -22.00 6.44 -22.50
CA LEU A 130 -22.45 7.63 -23.23
C LEU A 130 -21.35 8.70 -23.42
N SER A 131 -20.11 8.40 -23.06
CA SER A 131 -19.01 9.38 -23.08
C SER A 131 -18.46 9.66 -24.48
N ASP A 132 -18.94 8.97 -25.51
CA ASP A 132 -18.47 9.07 -26.91
C ASP A 132 -16.93 8.98 -27.02
N GLY A 133 -16.31 8.16 -26.17
CA GLY A 133 -14.86 7.98 -26.15
C GLY A 133 -14.08 9.13 -25.51
N VAL A 134 -14.69 10.04 -24.75
CA VAL A 134 -14.00 11.15 -24.06
C VAL A 134 -14.29 11.16 -22.56
N LEU A 135 -13.26 11.06 -21.73
CA LEU A 135 -13.34 11.19 -20.28
C LEU A 135 -12.75 12.53 -19.83
N LYS A 136 -13.61 13.47 -19.45
CA LYS A 136 -13.18 14.71 -18.79
C LYS A 136 -12.80 14.39 -17.34
N ASP A 137 -11.53 14.54 -17.00
CA ASP A 137 -11.02 14.14 -15.70
C ASP A 137 -10.45 15.34 -14.90
N PRO A 138 -10.93 15.58 -13.66
CA PRO A 138 -10.47 16.68 -12.82
C PRO A 138 -9.08 16.47 -12.20
N CYS A 139 -8.56 15.25 -12.20
CA CYS A 139 -7.26 14.92 -11.62
C CYS A 139 -6.07 15.22 -12.55
N PHE A 140 -6.32 15.50 -13.82
CA PHE A 140 -5.29 15.89 -14.79
C PHE A 140 -5.33 17.39 -15.08
N HIS A 141 -4.19 17.97 -15.44
CA HIS A 141 -4.07 19.40 -15.72
C HIS A 141 -4.89 19.83 -16.96
N PRO A 142 -5.39 21.08 -17.03
CA PRO A 142 -6.05 21.58 -18.22
C PRO A 142 -5.16 21.45 -19.47
N GLY A 143 -5.70 20.91 -20.55
CA GLY A 143 -4.95 20.64 -21.78
C GLY A 143 -4.14 19.34 -21.78
N TYR A 144 -4.16 18.57 -20.69
CA TYR A 144 -3.64 17.21 -20.71
C TYR A 144 -4.53 16.30 -21.55
N GLU A 145 -3.92 15.54 -22.45
CA GLU A 145 -4.59 14.57 -23.30
C GLU A 145 -3.82 13.25 -23.33
N GLU A 146 -4.52 12.14 -23.12
CA GLU A 146 -3.94 10.79 -23.20
C GLU A 146 -4.98 9.80 -23.74
N VAL A 147 -4.56 8.91 -24.63
CA VAL A 147 -5.43 7.84 -25.15
C VAL A 147 -5.22 6.58 -24.33
N VAL A 148 -6.32 6.02 -23.81
CA VAL A 148 -6.35 4.80 -23.03
C VAL A 148 -7.13 3.73 -23.77
N THR A 149 -6.51 2.57 -23.98
CA THR A 149 -7.22 1.41 -24.54
C THR A 149 -8.08 0.73 -23.47
N VAL A 150 -9.30 0.35 -23.84
CA VAL A 150 -10.22 -0.39 -22.97
C VAL A 150 -9.63 -1.75 -22.57
N LYS A 151 -8.82 -2.35 -23.44
CA LYS A 151 -8.09 -3.59 -23.14
C LYS A 151 -7.11 -3.41 -21.98
N ALA A 152 -6.27 -2.37 -22.02
CA ALA A 152 -5.31 -2.10 -20.95
C ALA A 152 -6.02 -1.76 -19.62
N LEU A 153 -7.07 -0.92 -19.68
CA LEU A 153 -7.88 -0.55 -18.53
C LEU A 153 -8.42 -1.78 -17.77
N TYR A 154 -8.87 -2.81 -18.49
CA TYR A 154 -9.46 -4.02 -17.90
C TYR A 154 -8.52 -5.23 -17.84
N GLU A 155 -7.22 -5.04 -18.12
CA GLU A 155 -6.21 -6.11 -17.99
C GLU A 155 -5.90 -6.41 -16.51
N THR A 156 -5.84 -5.37 -15.68
CA THR A 156 -5.59 -5.50 -14.24
C THR A 156 -6.79 -6.11 -13.50
N PRO A 157 -6.57 -6.95 -12.47
CA PRO A 157 -7.66 -7.43 -11.61
C PRO A 157 -8.34 -6.31 -10.82
N CYS A 158 -7.68 -5.17 -10.63
CA CYS A 158 -8.16 -4.07 -9.79
C CYS A 158 -9.38 -3.34 -10.35
N THR A 159 -9.56 -3.33 -11.68
CA THR A 159 -10.68 -2.65 -12.35
C THR A 159 -11.89 -3.55 -12.56
N ARG A 160 -11.81 -4.85 -12.21
CA ARG A 160 -12.88 -5.83 -12.44
C ARG A 160 -14.23 -5.41 -11.87
N ARG A 161 -14.24 -4.79 -10.69
CA ARG A 161 -15.47 -4.33 -10.03
C ARG A 161 -16.20 -3.22 -10.79
N PHE A 162 -15.50 -2.52 -11.67
CA PHE A 162 -16.04 -1.42 -12.48
C PHE A 162 -16.17 -1.78 -13.96
N LYS A 163 -15.95 -3.06 -14.32
CA LYS A 163 -15.94 -3.47 -15.72
C LYS A 163 -17.32 -3.28 -16.35
N LYS A 164 -17.35 -2.54 -17.46
CA LYS A 164 -18.54 -2.29 -18.29
C LYS A 164 -18.26 -2.69 -19.75
N ILE A 165 -19.32 -2.99 -20.50
CA ILE A 165 -19.23 -3.11 -21.97
C ILE A 165 -19.27 -1.69 -22.53
N LEU A 166 -18.18 -1.28 -23.17
CA LEU A 166 -18.05 0.04 -23.80
C LEU A 166 -18.23 -0.10 -25.32
N PRO A 167 -18.89 0.86 -25.99
CA PRO A 167 -19.12 0.82 -27.44
C PRO A 167 -17.87 1.23 -28.26
N PHE A 168 -16.75 1.50 -27.59
CA PHE A 168 -15.48 1.93 -28.17
C PHE A 168 -14.33 1.08 -27.62
N ASN A 169 -13.23 0.99 -28.38
CA ASN A 169 -12.04 0.21 -28.01
C ASN A 169 -11.01 1.03 -27.23
N GLU A 170 -11.10 2.36 -27.30
CA GLU A 170 -10.23 3.32 -26.65
C GLU A 170 -11.02 4.59 -26.31
N PHE A 171 -10.52 5.37 -25.36
CA PHE A 171 -11.08 6.67 -25.01
C PHE A 171 -9.95 7.65 -24.69
N GLN A 172 -10.22 8.94 -24.88
CA GLN A 172 -9.28 10.02 -24.60
C GLN A 172 -9.60 10.65 -23.25
N ILE A 173 -8.59 10.78 -22.38
CA ILE A 173 -8.66 11.56 -21.15
C ILE A 173 -8.42 13.01 -21.50
N HIS A 174 -9.33 13.91 -21.09
CA HIS A 174 -9.17 15.36 -21.19
C HIS A 174 -9.09 15.96 -19.80
N GLY A 175 -7.92 16.49 -19.43
CA GLY A 175 -7.70 17.09 -18.12
C GLY A 175 -8.45 18.41 -17.95
N THR A 176 -9.07 18.59 -16.79
CA THR A 176 -9.85 19.79 -16.44
C THR A 176 -9.31 20.55 -15.22
N GLY A 177 -8.39 19.94 -14.45
CA GLY A 177 -7.64 20.60 -13.39
C GLY A 177 -8.47 21.12 -12.22
N ASN A 178 -9.17 20.24 -11.50
CA ASN A 178 -9.98 20.62 -10.35
C ASN A 178 -9.68 19.73 -9.13
N TYR A 179 -8.89 20.24 -8.19
CA TYR A 179 -8.49 19.50 -6.98
C TYR A 179 -9.68 18.96 -6.17
N LYS A 180 -10.73 19.77 -5.96
CA LYS A 180 -11.88 19.36 -5.13
C LYS A 180 -12.67 18.24 -5.79
N GLN A 181 -12.93 18.34 -7.09
CA GLN A 181 -13.61 17.28 -7.84
C GLN A 181 -12.75 16.03 -7.96
N CYS A 182 -11.43 16.19 -8.15
CA CYS A 182 -10.49 15.08 -8.14
C CYS A 182 -10.55 14.32 -6.80
N GLN A 183 -10.45 15.04 -5.68
CA GLN A 183 -10.54 14.49 -4.34
C GLN A 183 -11.85 13.71 -4.14
N GLN A 184 -12.99 14.28 -4.54
CA GLN A 184 -14.29 13.61 -4.46
C GLN A 184 -14.31 12.32 -5.28
N SER A 185 -13.86 12.36 -6.55
CA SER A 185 -13.83 11.18 -7.41
C SER A 185 -12.96 10.04 -6.87
N ILE A 186 -11.86 10.40 -6.19
CA ILE A 186 -10.96 9.45 -5.52
C ILE A 186 -11.61 8.86 -4.27
N LEU A 187 -12.28 9.68 -3.44
CA LEU A 187 -12.92 9.21 -2.21
C LEU A 187 -13.97 8.12 -2.46
N GLU A 188 -14.66 8.17 -3.60
CA GLU A 188 -15.64 7.15 -4.00
C GLU A 188 -15.02 5.76 -4.26
N LEU A 189 -13.68 5.63 -4.34
CA LEU A 189 -13.00 4.33 -4.41
C LEU A 189 -12.95 3.60 -3.07
N PHE A 190 -13.12 4.32 -1.96
CA PHE A 190 -12.97 3.84 -0.60
C PHE A 190 -14.35 3.62 0.03
N ASN A 191 -14.67 2.38 0.39
CA ASN A 191 -15.91 2.11 1.11
C ASN A 191 -15.71 2.33 2.61
N THR A 192 -16.35 3.34 3.18
CA THR A 192 -16.32 3.63 4.62
C THR A 192 -17.66 3.38 5.32
N SER A 193 -18.65 2.82 4.61
CA SER A 193 -20.01 2.64 5.15
C SER A 193 -20.16 1.43 6.08
N TYR A 194 -19.21 0.49 6.03
CA TYR A 194 -19.24 -0.75 6.81
C TYR A 194 -17.91 -0.97 7.54
N CYS A 195 -17.99 -1.26 8.83
CA CYS A 195 -16.85 -1.66 9.67
C CYS A 195 -17.31 -2.69 10.71
N PRO A 196 -16.81 -3.95 10.66
CA PRO A 196 -17.17 -4.98 11.62
C PRO A 196 -16.32 -4.94 12.91
N TYR A 197 -15.44 -3.95 13.05
CA TYR A 197 -14.51 -3.79 14.16
C TYR A 197 -14.77 -2.47 14.91
N SER A 198 -14.04 -2.22 16.00
CA SER A 198 -14.13 -0.95 16.74
C SER A 198 -13.84 0.29 15.89
N GLN A 199 -12.90 0.18 14.94
CA GLN A 199 -12.69 1.16 13.88
C GLN A 199 -11.97 0.51 12.69
N CYS A 200 -12.14 1.10 11.52
CA CYS A 200 -11.56 0.61 10.28
C CYS A 200 -10.80 1.72 9.56
N ALA A 201 -9.89 1.32 8.67
CA ALA A 201 -9.38 2.21 7.64
C ALA A 201 -10.49 2.45 6.59
N PHE A 202 -10.64 1.50 5.67
CA PHE A 202 -11.69 1.45 4.66
C PHE A 202 -11.90 0.00 4.23
N ASN A 203 -12.96 -0.25 3.45
CA ASN A 203 -13.41 -1.57 2.99
C ASN A 203 -13.59 -2.60 4.13
N GLY A 204 -14.01 -2.15 5.31
CA GLY A 204 -14.20 -3.01 6.48
C GLY A 204 -12.90 -3.57 7.07
N VAL A 205 -11.73 -3.04 6.73
CA VAL A 205 -10.45 -3.50 7.26
C VAL A 205 -10.16 -2.83 8.60
N PHE A 206 -9.96 -3.63 9.65
CA PHE A 206 -9.56 -3.15 10.98
C PHE A 206 -8.32 -2.27 10.92
N LEU A 207 -8.34 -1.17 11.67
CA LEU A 207 -7.17 -0.34 11.90
C LEU A 207 -7.09 0.01 13.38
N PRO A 208 -6.03 -0.37 14.12
CA PRO A 208 -5.86 0.06 15.51
C PRO A 208 -5.76 1.59 15.62
N PRO A 209 -6.02 2.18 16.81
CA PRO A 209 -5.84 3.62 16.98
C PRO A 209 -4.39 4.00 16.69
N PHE A 210 -4.18 5.05 15.91
CA PHE A 210 -2.84 5.53 15.57
C PHE A 210 -2.04 5.84 16.84
N GLN A 211 -0.78 5.41 16.84
CA GLN A 211 0.13 5.59 17.96
C GLN A 211 1.54 5.86 17.45
N GLY A 212 2.20 6.87 18.02
CA GLY A 212 3.58 7.19 17.71
C GLY A 212 3.74 8.09 16.48
N SER A 213 4.96 8.14 15.96
CA SER A 213 5.33 8.89 14.75
C SER A 213 5.37 7.95 13.55
N PHE A 214 5.15 8.46 12.35
CA PHE A 214 5.23 7.69 11.11
C PHE A 214 6.32 8.26 10.21
N GLY A 215 6.98 7.39 9.46
CA GLY A 215 7.97 7.72 8.44
C GLY A 215 7.61 7.11 7.10
#